data_AF-A0A382RII6-F1
#
_entry.id   AF-A0A382RII6-F1
#
_cell.length_a   1.000
_cell.length_b   1.000
_cell.length_c   1.000
_cell.angle_alpha   90.00
_cell.angle_beta   90.00
_cell.angle_gamma   90.00
#
_symmetry.space_group_name_H-M   'P 1'
#
loop_
_entity.id
_entity.type
_entity.pdbx_description
1 polymer ?
#
loop_
_entity_poly.entity_id
_entity_poly.type
_entity_poly.pdbx_seq_one_letter_code
_entity_poly.pdbx_strand_id
1 'polypeptide(L)'
;MPKQRRETVQIPLDLGHQTALGREDFIAAPCNENALLWIDRWPNWPATGLSFYGSPGCGKTHLAEIWRARSGATRITATSLRGRDAAEIIS
;
A
#
# COMPACT_ATOMS: atom_id res chain seq x y z
N MET A 1 35.49 44.65 -7.94
CA MET A 1 35.61 43.46 -8.80
C MET A 1 34.23 43.03 -9.28
N PRO A 2 33.99 42.82 -10.58
CA PRO A 2 32.66 42.47 -11.07
C PRO A 2 32.31 41.03 -10.66
N LYS A 3 31.11 40.82 -10.12
CA LYS A 3 30.59 39.49 -9.78
C LYS A 3 30.14 38.78 -11.06
N GLN A 4 30.79 37.67 -11.40
CA GLN A 4 30.47 36.87 -12.58
C GLN A 4 29.11 36.19 -12.38
N ARG A 5 28.12 36.49 -13.25
CA ARG A 5 26.78 35.90 -13.22
C ARG A 5 26.87 34.48 -13.77
N ARG A 6 26.68 33.47 -12.93
CA ARG A 6 26.58 32.06 -13.37
C ARG A 6 25.30 31.90 -14.19
N GLU A 7 25.40 31.31 -15.37
CA GLU A 7 24.25 30.98 -16.21
C GLU A 7 23.36 29.96 -15.48
N THR A 8 22.09 30.30 -15.28
CA THR A 8 21.13 29.43 -14.60
C THR A 8 20.63 28.40 -15.58
N VAL A 9 21.14 27.17 -15.50
CA VAL A 9 20.66 26.05 -16.31
C VAL A 9 19.70 25.18 -15.49
N GLN A 10 18.62 24.71 -16.10
CA GLN A 10 17.69 23.78 -15.46
C GLN A 10 18.33 22.40 -15.41
N ILE A 11 18.40 21.82 -14.21
CA ILE A 11 18.92 20.46 -13.99
C ILE A 11 17.72 19.51 -13.93
N PRO A 12 17.74 18.36 -14.64
CA PRO A 12 16.71 17.35 -14.51
C PRO A 12 16.63 16.86 -13.06
N LEU A 13 15.45 16.95 -12.45
CA LEU A 13 15.18 16.35 -11.14
C LEU A 13 14.58 14.97 -11.37
N ASP A 14 15.40 13.93 -11.19
CA ASP A 14 14.95 12.55 -11.25
C ASP A 14 14.15 12.20 -9.99
N LEU A 15 12.84 12.42 -10.07
CA LEU A 15 11.87 11.98 -9.07
C LEU A 15 11.51 10.53 -9.39
N GLY A 16 12.37 9.60 -8.96
CA GLY A 16 12.11 8.17 -9.09
C GLY A 16 10.70 7.79 -8.58
N HIS A 17 10.02 6.88 -9.27
CA HIS A 17 8.62 6.54 -9.01
C HIS A 17 8.44 5.30 -8.12
N GLN A 18 9.28 5.14 -7.09
CA GLN A 18 9.18 3.98 -6.21
C GLN A 18 7.98 4.15 -5.27
N THR A 19 6.93 3.35 -5.48
CA THR A 19 5.78 3.36 -4.58
C THR A 19 6.18 2.71 -3.26
N ALA A 20 6.31 3.53 -2.22
CA ALA A 20 6.62 3.09 -0.88
C ALA A 20 5.33 2.59 -0.21
N LEU A 21 5.12 1.26 -0.24
CA LEU A 21 3.93 0.58 0.31
C LEU A 21 4.24 -0.19 1.61
N GLY A 22 5.36 0.15 2.27
CA GLY A 22 5.76 -0.39 3.56
C GLY A 22 4.87 0.10 4.70
N ARG A 23 5.01 -0.53 5.86
CA ARG A 23 4.29 -0.12 7.08
C ARG A 23 4.79 1.23 7.58
N GLU A 24 6.09 1.47 7.43
CA GLU A 24 6.82 2.70 7.76
C GLU A 24 6.42 3.88 6.86
N ASP A 25 5.96 3.61 5.65
CA ASP A 25 5.53 4.63 4.68
C ASP A 25 4.07 5.08 4.88
N PHE A 26 3.33 4.41 5.76
CA PHE A 26 1.92 4.71 6.01
C PHE A 26 1.77 5.71 7.16
N ILE A 27 1.25 6.88 6.82
CA ILE A 27 0.99 7.95 7.79
C ILE A 27 -0.33 7.66 8.53
N ALA A 28 -0.21 7.28 9.80
CA ALA A 28 -1.36 7.12 10.69
C ALA A 28 -1.99 8.48 11.01
N ALA A 29 -3.30 8.54 10.94
CA ALA A 29 -4.10 9.71 11.27
C ALA A 29 -5.45 9.26 11.85
N PRO A 30 -6.19 10.12 12.57
CA PRO A 30 -7.49 9.76 13.16
C PRO A 30 -8.49 9.16 12.15
N CYS A 31 -8.41 9.55 10.87
CA CYS A 31 -9.29 9.05 9.83
C CYS A 31 -8.98 7.62 9.35
N ASN A 32 -7.81 7.07 9.66
CA ASN A 32 -7.36 5.75 9.18
C ASN A 32 -6.84 4.83 10.30
N GLU A 33 -6.81 5.31 11.55
CA GLU A 33 -6.32 4.58 12.71
C GLU A 33 -7.06 3.25 12.92
N ASN A 34 -8.39 3.23 12.81
CA ASN A 34 -9.15 1.99 12.95
C ASN A 34 -8.77 0.94 11.89
N ALA A 35 -8.52 1.39 10.66
CA ALA A 35 -8.13 0.50 9.56
C ALA A 35 -6.73 -0.10 9.81
N LEU A 36 -5.79 0.69 10.32
CA LEU A 36 -4.47 0.21 10.74
C LEU A 36 -4.56 -0.79 11.90
N LEU A 37 -5.37 -0.52 12.92
CA LEU A 37 -5.57 -1.44 14.05
C LEU A 37 -6.06 -2.82 13.60
N TRP A 38 -6.91 -2.87 12.57
CA TRP A 38 -7.31 -4.14 11.97
C TRP A 38 -6.14 -4.85 11.28
N ILE A 39 -5.29 -4.13 10.54
CA ILE A 39 -4.07 -4.74 9.98
C ILE A 39 -3.14 -5.25 11.08
N ASP A 40 -2.95 -4.48 12.14
CA ASP A 40 -2.06 -4.81 13.26
C ASP A 40 -2.56 -6.03 14.06
N ARG A 41 -3.87 -6.29 14.06
CA ARG A 41 -4.48 -7.46 14.73
C ARG A 41 -4.13 -8.81 14.07
N TRP A 42 -3.72 -8.85 12.80
CA TRP A 42 -3.28 -10.11 12.16
C TRP A 42 -2.16 -10.79 12.99
N PRO A 43 -2.18 -12.11 13.22
CA PRO A 43 -3.10 -13.13 12.67
C PRO A 43 -4.36 -13.38 13.51
N ASN A 44 -4.59 -12.62 14.57
CA ASN A 44 -5.67 -12.83 15.54
C ASN A 44 -7.01 -12.19 15.11
N TRP A 45 -7.34 -12.25 13.83
CA TRP A 45 -8.64 -11.75 13.36
C TRP A 45 -9.78 -12.64 13.89
N PRO A 46 -10.91 -12.04 14.30
CA PRO A 46 -12.07 -12.79 14.78
C PRO A 46 -12.83 -13.49 13.64
N ALA A 47 -12.54 -13.14 12.40
CA ALA A 47 -13.11 -13.72 11.19
C ALA A 47 -12.01 -14.12 10.21
N THR A 48 -12.36 -14.94 9.23
CA THR A 48 -11.43 -15.47 8.21
C THR A 48 -10.96 -14.45 7.19
N GLY A 49 -11.55 -13.25 7.16
CA GLY A 49 -11.20 -12.21 6.20
C GLY A 49 -11.54 -10.80 6.70
N LEU A 50 -10.94 -9.81 6.03
CA LEU A 50 -11.11 -8.39 6.29
C LEU A 50 -11.37 -7.68 4.96
N SER A 51 -12.33 -6.76 4.93
CA SER A 51 -12.64 -5.95 3.75
C SER A 51 -12.57 -4.47 4.09
N PHE A 52 -11.84 -3.70 3.29
CA PHE A 52 -11.77 -2.24 3.39
C PHE A 52 -12.64 -1.57 2.33
N TYR A 53 -13.43 -0.59 2.75
CA TYR A 53 -14.24 0.26 1.87
C TYR A 53 -13.91 1.74 2.10
N GLY A 54 -14.17 2.57 1.10
CA GLY A 54 -13.92 4.01 1.16
C GLY A 54 -13.60 4.60 -0.20
N SER A 55 -13.55 5.93 -0.29
CA SER A 55 -13.32 6.68 -1.53
C SER A 55 -12.01 6.31 -2.24
N PRO A 56 -11.90 6.54 -3.56
CA PRO A 56 -10.61 6.40 -4.27
C PRO A 56 -9.50 7.20 -3.57
N GLY A 57 -8.29 6.65 -3.53
CA GLY A 57 -7.13 7.33 -2.91
C GLY A 57 -7.04 7.31 -1.39
N CYS A 58 -8.00 6.74 -0.65
CA CYS A 58 -7.97 6.73 0.83
C CYS A 58 -6.99 5.71 1.47
N GLY A 59 -6.09 5.09 0.70
CA GLY A 59 -5.06 4.19 1.23
C GLY A 59 -5.39 2.70 1.32
N LYS A 60 -6.54 2.23 0.77
CA LYS A 60 -6.93 0.80 0.78
C LYS A 60 -5.84 -0.14 0.21
N THR A 61 -5.26 0.22 -0.93
CA THR A 61 -4.19 -0.57 -1.57
C THR A 61 -2.95 -0.62 -0.68
N HIS A 62 -2.61 0.48 -0.02
CA HIS A 62 -1.45 0.53 0.89
C HIS A 62 -1.67 -0.37 2.11
N LEU A 63 -2.84 -0.30 2.75
CA LEU A 63 -3.19 -1.19 3.86
C LEU A 63 -3.15 -2.67 3.46
N ALA A 64 -3.65 -3.00 2.26
CA ALA A 64 -3.61 -4.36 1.74
C ALA A 64 -2.17 -4.85 1.50
N GLU A 65 -1.27 -4.00 0.98
CA GLU A 65 0.12 -4.36 0.76
C GLU A 65 0.91 -4.51 2.07
N ILE A 66 0.65 -3.68 3.08
CA ILE A 66 1.21 -3.86 4.43
C ILE A 66 0.84 -5.23 4.99
N TRP A 67 -0.45 -5.58 4.92
CA TRP A 67 -0.91 -6.90 5.37
C TRP A 67 -0.31 -8.02 4.53
N ARG A 68 -0.22 -7.88 3.22
CA ARG A 68 0.36 -8.88 2.33
C ARG A 68 1.83 -9.14 2.66
N ALA A 69 2.62 -8.08 2.85
CA ALA A 69 4.01 -8.19 3.25
C ALA A 69 4.17 -8.87 4.62
N ARG A 70 3.28 -8.55 5.56
CA ARG A 70 3.30 -9.13 6.92
C ARG A 70 2.84 -10.60 6.97
N SER A 71 1.84 -10.97 6.18
CA SER A 71 1.23 -12.30 6.20
C SER A 71 1.84 -13.29 5.20
N GLY A 72 2.60 -12.80 4.21
CA GLY A 72 3.06 -13.62 3.10
C GLY A 72 1.95 -13.96 2.09
N ALA A 73 0.81 -13.25 2.14
CA ALA A 73 -0.32 -13.55 1.28
C ALA A 73 -0.02 -13.34 -0.23
N THR A 74 -0.74 -14.07 -1.07
CA THR A 74 -0.67 -13.92 -2.52
C THR A 74 -1.75 -12.95 -2.99
N ARG A 75 -1.38 -12.01 -3.86
CA ARG A 75 -2.33 -11.09 -4.50
C ARG A 75 -3.00 -11.79 -5.68
N ILE A 76 -4.33 -11.88 -5.64
CA ILE A 76 -5.13 -12.49 -6.71
C ILE A 76 -6.10 -11.47 -7.30
N THR A 77 -6.52 -11.68 -8.54
CA THR A 77 -7.58 -10.87 -9.18
C THR A 77 -8.95 -11.44 -8.85
N ALA A 78 -9.97 -10.60 -8.77
CA ALA A 78 -11.35 -11.07 -8.55
C ALA A 78 -11.82 -12.07 -9.63
N THR A 79 -11.31 -11.95 -10.86
CA THR A 79 -11.62 -12.89 -11.94
C THR A 79 -11.06 -14.29 -11.71
N SER A 80 -9.97 -14.43 -10.95
CA SER A 80 -9.39 -15.75 -10.63
C SER A 80 -10.26 -16.59 -9.70
N LEU A 81 -11.17 -15.95 -8.94
CA LEU A 81 -12.11 -16.60 -8.02
C LEU A 81 -13.36 -17.15 -8.71
N ARG A 82 -13.56 -16.87 -10.01
CA ARG A 82 -14.79 -17.28 -10.71
C ARG A 82 -14.84 -18.79 -10.87
N GLY A 83 -15.74 -19.44 -10.13
CA GLY A 83 -16.01 -20.88 -10.23
C GLY A 83 -14.89 -21.77 -9.68
N ARG A 84 -13.99 -21.22 -8.86
CA ARG A 84 -12.87 -21.93 -8.24
C ARG A 84 -12.88 -21.75 -6.74
N ASP A 85 -12.46 -22.77 -6.00
CA ASP A 85 -12.20 -22.63 -4.57
C ASP A 85 -10.91 -21.82 -4.33
N ALA A 86 -10.80 -21.14 -3.18
CA ALA A 86 -9.60 -20.42 -2.80
C ALA A 86 -8.36 -21.33 -2.74
N ALA A 87 -8.52 -22.58 -2.31
CA ALA A 87 -7.44 -23.57 -2.25
C ALA A 87 -6.88 -23.89 -3.65
N GLU A 88 -7.72 -23.88 -4.67
CA GLU A 88 -7.33 -24.18 -6.05
C GLU A 88 -6.52 -23.05 -6.70
N ILE A 89 -6.53 -21.85 -6.12
CA ILE A 89 -5.85 -20.67 -6.68
C ILE A 89 -4.40 -20.56 -6.20
N ILE A 90 -4.08 -21.17 -5.05
CA ILE A 90 -2.80 -21.03 -4.36
C ILE A 90 -1.94 -22.31 -4.50
N SER A 91 -2.50 -23.41 -5.02
CA SER A 91 -1.77 -24.61 -5.44
C SER A 91 -1.04 -24.41 -6.76
#